data_AF-A0ABF7Q5C8-F1
#
_entry.id   AF-A0ABF7Q5C8-F1
#
_cell.length_a   1.000
_cell.length_b   1.000
_cell.length_c   1.000
_cell.angle_alpha   90.00
_cell.angle_beta   90.00
_cell.angle_gamma   90.00
#
_symmetry.space_group_name_H-M   'P 1'
#
loop_
_entity.id
_entity.type
_entity.pdbx_description
1 polymer ?
#
loop_
_entity_poly.entity_id
_entity_poly.type
_entity_poly.pdbx_seq_one_letter_code
_entity_poly.pdbx_strand_id
1 'polypeptide(L)'
;MARFPVSLTQLALRVALAAPFWRSGLTKWDGFLHLSDSAVYLFSEEFRLHLFGAELAMPAPHLMAFLSACGEIAFPVLLVMGLGTRFAALGLLLMTAIIQLTIPDGWANFHLPWAAMALAILTHGPGRLSLDELVARRFGS
;
A
#
# COMPACT_ATOMS: atom_id res chain seq x y z
N MET A 1 28.34 0.93 20.44
CA MET A 1 27.27 0.36 19.60
C MET A 1 27.43 0.87 18.18
N ALA A 2 27.71 0.00 17.21
CA ALA A 2 27.75 0.40 15.80
C ALA A 2 26.34 0.84 15.37
N ARG A 3 26.20 2.02 14.76
CA ARG A 3 24.90 2.50 14.24
C ARG A 3 24.61 1.76 12.95
N PHE A 4 23.58 0.92 12.92
CA PHE A 4 23.11 0.31 11.68
C PHE A 4 22.71 1.42 10.69
N PRO A 5 22.98 1.26 9.38
CA PRO A 5 22.67 2.31 8.40
C PRO A 5 21.16 2.54 8.31
N VAL A 6 20.69 3.66 8.85
CA VAL A 6 19.25 4.05 8.88
C VAL A 6 18.63 4.02 7.48
N SER A 7 19.38 4.40 6.45
CA SER A 7 18.92 4.37 5.06
C SER A 7 18.59 2.97 4.56
N LEU A 8 19.29 1.95 5.05
CA LEU A 8 19.00 0.56 4.72
C LEU A 8 17.72 0.09 5.43
N THR A 9 17.52 0.50 6.68
CA THR A 9 16.25 0.26 7.40
C THR A 9 15.06 0.92 6.68
N GLN A 10 15.20 2.16 6.23
CA GLN A 10 14.16 2.87 5.48
C GLN A 10 13.87 2.22 4.13
N LEU A 11 14.89 1.74 3.43
CA LEU A 11 14.68 0.96 2.20
C LEU A 11 13.97 -0.37 2.48
N ALA A 12 14.39 -1.09 3.52
CA ALA A 12 13.77 -2.36 3.91
C ALA A 12 12.28 -2.18 4.26
N LEU A 13 11.93 -1.13 5.01
CA LEU A 13 10.53 -0.80 5.30
C LEU A 13 9.72 -0.54 4.03
N ARG A 14 10.27 0.22 3.09
CA ARG A 14 9.59 0.54 1.81
C ARG A 14 9.34 -0.73 0.99
N VAL A 15 10.35 -1.59 0.86
CA VAL A 15 10.22 -2.86 0.12
C VAL A 15 9.27 -3.83 0.82
N ALA A 16 9.38 -3.98 2.14
CA ALA A 16 8.55 -4.89 2.92
C ALA A 16 7.07 -4.49 2.88
N LEU A 17 6.76 -3.19 2.99
CA LEU A 17 5.40 -2.69 2.86
C LEU A 17 4.88 -2.80 1.42
N ALA A 18 5.71 -2.53 0.41
CA ALA A 18 5.32 -2.60 -0.99
C ALA A 18 4.98 -4.02 -1.47
N ALA A 19 5.71 -5.04 -0.99
CA ALA A 19 5.63 -6.41 -1.48
C ALA A 19 4.23 -7.05 -1.47
N PRO A 20 3.46 -7.06 -0.36
CA PRO A 20 2.14 -7.69 -0.36
C PRO A 20 1.15 -7.00 -1.29
N PHE A 21 1.15 -5.66 -1.32
CA PHE A 21 0.28 -4.87 -2.20
C PHE A 21 0.63 -5.10 -3.66
N TRP A 22 1.92 -5.07 -4.02
CA TRP A 22 2.36 -5.34 -5.39
C TRP A 22 1.92 -6.73 -5.87
N ARG A 23 2.13 -7.76 -5.04
CA ARG A 23 1.73 -9.12 -5.38
C ARG A 23 0.22 -9.25 -5.55
N SER A 24 -0.58 -8.58 -4.72
CA SER A 24 -2.03 -8.54 -4.88
C SER A 24 -2.46 -7.77 -6.13
N GLY A 25 -1.82 -6.64 -6.43
CA GLY A 25 -2.15 -5.82 -7.59
C GLY A 25 -1.94 -6.57 -8.89
N LEU A 26 -0.85 -7.35 -8.99
CA LEU A 26 -0.56 -8.16 -10.17
C LEU A 26 -1.64 -9.20 -10.50
N THR A 27 -2.41 -9.67 -9.51
CA THR A 27 -3.50 -10.65 -9.74
C THR A 27 -4.81 -9.99 -10.15
N LYS A 28 -4.92 -8.66 -10.04
CA LYS A 28 -6.15 -7.90 -10.32
C LYS A 28 -6.29 -7.47 -11.78
N TRP A 29 -5.26 -7.68 -12.60
CA TRP A 29 -5.24 -7.26 -14.00
C TRP A 29 -5.25 -8.47 -14.94
N ASP A 30 -6.07 -8.39 -15.99
CA ASP A 30 -6.10 -9.33 -17.11
C ASP A 30 -5.99 -8.56 -18.44
N GLY A 31 -4.91 -7.78 -18.56
CA GLY A 31 -4.66 -6.88 -19.68
C GLY A 31 -4.47 -5.41 -19.27
N PHE A 32 -4.26 -4.55 -20.26
CA PHE A 32 -4.06 -3.12 -20.01
C PHE A 32 -5.37 -2.46 -19.59
N LEU A 33 -5.43 -1.98 -18.33
CA LEU A 33 -6.62 -1.36 -17.73
C LEU A 33 -7.87 -2.24 -17.73
N HIS A 34 -7.68 -3.56 -17.80
CA HIS A 34 -8.75 -4.54 -17.74
C HIS A 34 -8.64 -5.35 -16.46
N LEU A 35 -9.66 -5.28 -15.60
CA LEU A 35 -9.70 -6.03 -14.36
C LEU A 35 -9.90 -7.52 -14.65
N SER A 36 -9.26 -8.37 -13.85
CA SER A 36 -9.51 -9.81 -13.91
C SER A 36 -10.92 -10.13 -13.38
N ASP A 37 -11.54 -11.18 -13.94
CA ASP A 37 -12.85 -11.67 -13.47
C ASP A 37 -12.83 -11.99 -11.98
N SER A 38 -11.71 -12.52 -11.47
CA SER A 38 -11.52 -12.78 -10.05
C SER A 38 -11.56 -11.51 -9.21
N ALA A 39 -10.95 -10.41 -9.67
CA ALA A 39 -11.00 -9.14 -8.94
C ALA A 39 -12.43 -8.57 -8.93
N VAL A 40 -13.12 -8.63 -10.06
CA VAL A 40 -14.52 -8.18 -10.17
C VAL A 40 -15.42 -9.01 -9.24
N TYR A 41 -15.26 -10.33 -9.25
CA TYR A 41 -16.00 -11.24 -8.39
C TYR A 41 -15.72 -10.95 -6.90
N LEU A 42 -14.45 -10.85 -6.50
CA LEU A 42 -14.09 -10.57 -5.10
C LEU A 42 -14.73 -9.28 -4.61
N PHE A 43 -14.68 -8.19 -5.36
CA PHE A 43 -15.26 -6.93 -4.90
C PHE A 43 -16.80 -6.91 -4.92
N SER A 44 -17.44 -7.66 -5.82
CA SER A 44 -18.89 -7.66 -5.97
C SER A 44 -19.56 -8.64 -5.01
N GLU A 45 -19.01 -9.84 -4.89
CA GLU A 45 -19.65 -10.98 -4.22
C GLU A 45 -19.02 -11.31 -2.87
N GLU A 46 -17.70 -11.21 -2.72
CA GLU A 46 -17.00 -11.70 -1.53
C GLU A 46 -16.73 -10.59 -0.51
N PHE A 47 -16.22 -9.46 -0.97
CA PHE A 47 -15.81 -8.37 -0.10
C PHE A 47 -17.02 -7.62 0.45
N ARG A 48 -17.05 -7.53 1.78
CA ARG A 48 -18.05 -6.83 2.57
C ARG A 48 -17.33 -5.92 3.56
N LEU A 49 -17.90 -4.74 3.82
CA LEU A 49 -17.39 -3.83 4.82
C LEU A 49 -17.98 -4.20 6.18
N HIS A 50 -17.12 -4.47 7.16
CA HIS A 50 -17.50 -4.75 8.53
C HIS A 50 -17.43 -3.45 9.34
N LEU A 51 -18.58 -2.83 9.57
CA LEU A 51 -18.69 -1.56 10.29
C LEU A 51 -19.66 -1.69 11.44
N PHE A 52 -19.20 -1.40 12.67
CA PHE A 52 -20.03 -1.43 13.88
C PHE A 52 -20.78 -2.75 14.11
N GLY A 53 -20.19 -3.88 13.70
CA GLY A 53 -20.80 -5.21 13.80
C GLY A 53 -21.80 -5.54 12.69
N ALA A 54 -22.00 -4.66 11.71
CA ALA A 54 -22.79 -4.92 10.52
C ALA A 54 -21.90 -5.25 9.32
N GLU A 55 -22.38 -6.13 8.46
CA GLU A 55 -21.79 -6.43 7.16
C GLU A 55 -22.53 -5.65 6.08
N LEU A 56 -21.81 -4.77 5.39
CA LEU A 56 -22.33 -3.93 4.33
C LEU A 56 -21.73 -4.37 2.99
N ALA A 57 -22.56 -4.37 1.95
CA ALA A 57 -22.05 -4.58 0.60
C ALA A 57 -21.02 -3.50 0.22
N MET A 58 -20.01 -3.89 -0.56
CA MET A 58 -19.01 -2.95 -1.05
C MET A 58 -19.68 -1.89 -1.94
N PRO A 59 -19.59 -0.58 -1.62
CA PRO A 59 -20.16 0.46 -2.46
C PRO A 59 -19.37 0.57 -3.77
N ALA A 60 -20.09 0.65 -4.89
CA ALA A 60 -19.51 0.75 -6.24
C ALA A 60 -18.36 -0.28 -6.47
N PRO A 61 -18.65 -1.59 -6.42
CA PRO A 61 -17.62 -2.63 -6.33
C PRO A 61 -16.63 -2.61 -7.48
N HIS A 62 -17.10 -2.36 -8.72
CA HIS A 62 -16.21 -2.22 -9.89
C HIS A 62 -15.25 -1.04 -9.77
N LEU A 63 -15.72 0.11 -9.26
CA LEU A 63 -14.87 1.29 -9.06
C LEU A 63 -13.84 1.02 -7.94
N MET A 64 -14.27 0.39 -6.84
CA MET A 64 -13.37 0.03 -5.74
C MET A 64 -12.32 -0.98 -6.18
N ALA A 65 -12.70 -2.00 -6.97
CA ALA A 65 -11.78 -2.96 -7.56
C ALA A 65 -10.74 -2.26 -8.44
N PHE A 66 -11.18 -1.34 -9.30
CA PHE A 66 -10.29 -0.59 -10.20
C PHE A 66 -9.32 0.29 -9.42
N LEU A 67 -9.81 1.08 -8.45
CA LEU A 67 -8.98 1.95 -7.62
C LEU A 67 -7.99 1.14 -6.76
N SER A 68 -8.43 0.01 -6.21
CA SER A 68 -7.55 -0.93 -5.49
C SER A 68 -6.46 -1.48 -6.41
N ALA A 69 -6.82 -1.97 -7.60
CA ALA A 69 -5.86 -2.51 -8.57
C ALA A 69 -4.84 -1.46 -9.02
N CYS A 70 -5.27 -0.21 -9.25
CA CYS A 70 -4.37 0.89 -9.58
C CYS A 70 -3.45 1.23 -8.40
N GLY A 71 -3.99 1.38 -7.20
CA GLY A 71 -3.24 1.74 -5.99
C GLY A 71 -2.19 0.69 -5.62
N GLU A 72 -2.53 -0.59 -5.75
CA GLU A 72 -1.64 -1.73 -5.46
C GLU A 72 -0.50 -1.90 -6.47
N ILE A 73 -0.53 -1.21 -7.60
CA ILE A 73 0.59 -1.14 -8.54
C ILE A 73 1.34 0.18 -8.34
N ALA A 74 0.63 1.30 -8.39
CA ALA A 74 1.23 2.63 -8.37
C ALA A 74 1.94 2.93 -7.05
N PHE A 75 1.30 2.74 -5.89
CA PHE A 75 1.90 3.11 -4.61
C PHE A 75 3.11 2.24 -4.25
N PRO A 76 3.10 0.90 -4.44
CA PRO A 76 4.30 0.09 -4.22
C PRO A 76 5.49 0.52 -5.08
N VAL A 77 5.28 0.83 -6.36
CA VAL A 77 6.36 1.28 -7.26
C VAL A 77 6.93 2.62 -6.79
N LEU A 78 6.06 3.60 -6.52
CA LEU A 78 6.46 4.90 -5.98
C LEU A 78 7.23 4.74 -4.66
N LEU A 79 6.73 3.88 -3.77
CA LEU A 79 7.34 3.65 -2.46
C LEU A 79 8.73 3.03 -2.57
N VAL A 80 8.91 1.98 -3.38
CA VAL A 80 10.22 1.33 -3.54
C VAL A 80 11.24 2.27 -4.19
N MET A 81 10.84 2.99 -5.24
CA MET A 81 11.71 4.01 -5.84
C MET A 81 12.01 5.16 -4.85
N GLY A 82 11.15 5.35 -3.85
CA GLY A 82 11.23 6.47 -2.92
C GLY A 82 10.92 7.78 -3.63
N LEU A 83 9.87 7.79 -4.46
CA LEU A 83 9.34 8.96 -5.14
C LEU A 83 7.99 9.33 -4.51
N GLY A 84 7.89 10.54 -3.95
CA GLY A 84 6.72 10.95 -3.18
C GLY A 84 6.48 10.00 -2.00
N THR A 85 7.54 9.58 -1.30
CA THR A 85 7.49 8.42 -0.39
C THR A 85 6.44 8.55 0.70
N ARG A 86 6.29 9.76 1.29
CA ARG A 86 5.25 10.00 2.32
C ARG A 86 3.85 9.91 1.73
N PHE A 87 3.65 10.39 0.50
CA PHE A 87 2.37 10.28 -0.18
C PHE A 87 2.03 8.81 -0.50
N ALA A 88 2.99 8.04 -1.03
CA ALA A 88 2.80 6.62 -1.30
C ALA A 88 2.53 5.82 -0.02
N ALA A 89 3.25 6.11 1.08
CA ALA A 89 3.02 5.48 2.38
C ALA A 89 1.64 5.82 2.96
N LEU A 90 1.18 7.07 2.82
CA LEU A 90 -0.18 7.46 3.23
C LEU A 90 -1.24 6.72 2.40
N GLY A 91 -1.05 6.61 1.09
CA GLY A 91 -1.93 5.85 0.21
C GLY A 91 -2.07 4.40 0.67
N LEU A 92 -0.94 3.72 0.93
CA LEU A 92 -0.94 2.34 1.41
C LEU A 92 -1.52 2.20 2.82
N LEU A 93 -1.36 3.20 3.69
CA LEU A 93 -2.00 3.22 5.01
C LEU A 93 -3.53 3.31 4.89
N LEU A 94 -4.04 4.16 4.01
CA LEU A 94 -5.48 4.28 3.75
C LEU A 94 -6.04 2.99 3.14
N MET A 95 -5.31 2.38 2.19
CA MET A 95 -5.68 1.07 1.66
C MET A 95 -5.69 -0.02 2.74
N THR A 96 -4.67 -0.04 3.61
CA THR A 96 -4.63 -0.95 4.76
C THR A 96 -5.86 -0.78 5.65
N ALA A 97 -6.29 0.47 5.90
CA ALA A 97 -7.49 0.75 6.67
C ALA A 97 -8.75 0.19 5.99
N ILE A 98 -8.90 0.36 4.68
CA ILE A 98 -10.03 -0.22 3.92
C ILE A 98 -9.98 -1.75 3.98
N ILE A 99 -8.82 -2.36 3.75
CA ILE A 99 -8.66 -3.83 3.80
C ILE A 99 -8.98 -4.36 5.21
N GLN A 100 -8.62 -3.65 6.28
CA GLN A 100 -9.00 -4.02 7.65
C GLN A 100 -10.52 -4.02 7.87
N LEU A 101 -11.26 -3.12 7.22
CA LEU A 101 -12.72 -3.14 7.24
C LEU A 101 -13.27 -4.33 6.45
N THR A 102 -12.54 -4.80 5.44
CA THR A 102 -12.98 -5.93 4.59
C THR A 102 -12.62 -7.30 5.18
N ILE A 103 -11.46 -7.43 5.81
CA ILE A 103 -10.92 -8.69 6.33
C ILE A 103 -10.45 -8.47 7.78
N PRO A 104 -11.38 -8.41 8.77
CA PRO A 104 -11.04 -8.01 10.13
C PRO A 104 -10.00 -8.92 10.81
N ASP A 105 -10.06 -10.22 10.52
CA ASP A 105 -9.17 -11.25 11.07
C ASP A 105 -7.70 -11.07 10.66
N GLY A 106 -7.43 -10.26 9.64
CA GLY A 106 -6.08 -9.94 9.18
C GLY A 106 -5.31 -8.98 10.10
N TRP A 107 -5.93 -8.44 11.15
CA TRP A 107 -5.35 -7.36 11.97
C TRP A 107 -3.94 -7.65 12.49
N ALA A 108 -3.78 -8.67 13.33
CA ALA A 108 -2.51 -8.91 14.03
C ALA A 108 -1.40 -9.41 13.09
N ASN A 109 -1.75 -10.22 12.10
CA ASN A 109 -0.79 -10.91 11.24
C ASN A 109 -0.36 -10.09 10.02
N PHE A 110 -1.22 -9.17 9.55
CA PHE A 110 -1.01 -8.47 8.28
C PHE A 110 -1.16 -6.96 8.43
N HIS A 111 -2.36 -6.48 8.80
CA HIS A 111 -2.70 -5.07 8.69
C HIS A 111 -1.98 -4.18 9.71
N LEU A 112 -1.80 -4.67 10.94
CA LEU A 112 -1.05 -3.95 11.96
C LEU A 112 0.44 -3.81 11.57
N PRO A 113 1.16 -4.87 11.14
CA PRO A 113 2.50 -4.72 10.58
C PRO A 113 2.57 -3.73 9.41
N TRP A 114 1.62 -3.79 8.47
CA TRP A 114 1.60 -2.87 7.31
C TRP A 114 1.40 -1.42 7.75
N ALA A 115 0.42 -1.16 8.62
CA ALA A 115 0.14 0.15 9.17
C ALA A 115 1.35 0.69 9.95
N ALA A 116 1.99 -0.14 10.78
CA ALA A 116 3.18 0.24 11.52
C ALA A 116 4.35 0.63 10.59
N MET A 117 4.58 -0.15 9.53
CA MET A 117 5.60 0.19 8.52
C MET A 117 5.25 1.49 7.78
N ALA A 118 3.99 1.69 7.40
CA ALA A 118 3.55 2.91 6.74
C ALA A 118 3.75 4.14 7.62
N LEU A 119 3.36 4.06 8.90
CA LEU A 119 3.57 5.12 9.90
C LEU A 119 5.06 5.38 10.16
N ALA A 120 5.89 4.34 10.21
CA ALA A 120 7.34 4.48 10.34
C ALA A 120 7.92 5.25 9.14
N ILE A 121 7.49 4.94 7.92
CA ILE A 121 7.92 5.67 6.71
C ILE A 121 7.41 7.11 6.70
N LEU A 122 6.16 7.35 7.09
CA LEU A 122 5.57 8.70 7.19
C LEU A 122 6.36 9.60 8.14
N THR A 123 6.77 9.06 9.29
CA THR A 123 7.48 9.80 10.34
C THR A 123 8.97 9.97 10.06
N HIS A 124 9.65 8.91 9.62
CA HIS A 124 11.10 8.91 9.41
C HIS A 124 11.51 9.36 7.99
N GLY A 125 10.56 9.44 7.06
CA GLY A 125 10.79 9.91 5.71
C GLY A 125 11.46 8.90 4.77
N PRO A 126 11.89 9.37 3.57
CA PRO A 126 12.25 8.52 2.45
C PRO A 126 13.63 7.85 2.56
N GLY A 127 14.53 8.45 3.35
CA GLY A 127 15.90 7.99 3.52
C GLY A 127 16.82 8.33 2.35
N ARG A 128 18.13 8.15 2.56
CA ARG A 128 19.16 8.57 1.59
C ARG A 128 19.16 7.80 0.26
N LEU A 129 18.54 6.60 0.25
CA LEU A 129 18.42 5.72 -0.91
C LEU A 129 17.05 5.90 -1.58
N SER A 130 16.66 7.15 -1.83
CA SER A 130 15.37 7.50 -2.43
C SER A 130 15.55 8.52 -3.54
N LEU A 131 14.63 8.51 -4.52
CA LEU A 131 14.59 9.57 -5.53
C LEU A 131 14.23 10.92 -4.91
N ASP A 132 13.40 10.95 -3.86
CA ASP A 132 13.10 12.16 -3.10
C ASP A 132 14.38 12.85 -2.58
N GLU A 133 15.29 12.08 -1.97
CA GLU A 133 16.58 12.61 -1.51
C GLU A 133 17.47 13.05 -2.67
N LEU A 134 17.51 12.28 -3.77
CA LEU A 134 18.31 12.64 -4.95
C LEU A 134 17.86 13.98 -5.55
N VAL A 135 16.54 14.18 -5.66
CA VAL A 135 15.94 15.44 -6.11
C VAL A 135 16.24 16.55 -5.12
N ALA A 136 16.05 16.32 -3.81
CA ALA A 136 16.34 17.32 -2.78
C ALA A 136 17.81 17.76 -2.78
N ARG A 137 18.76 16.86 -3.04
CA ARG A 137 20.18 17.22 -3.15
C ARG A 137 20.52 17.98 -4.42
N ARG A 138 19.82 17.71 -5.51
CA ARG A 138 20.09 18.34 -6.81
C ARG A 138 19.46 19.73 -6.93
N PHE A 139 18.35 19.97 -6.24
CA PHE A 139 17.57 21.20 -6.37
C PHE A 139 17.36 21.97 -5.05
N GLY A 140 17.66 21.37 -3.89
CA GLY A 140 17.71 22.05 -2.61
C GLY A 140 19.06 22.75 -2.45
N SER A 141 19.03 24.08 -2.49
CA SER A 141 20.16 24.94 -2.11
C SER A 141 20.28 25.04 -0.60
#